data_AF-A0A7J2TMT6-F1
#
_entry.id   AF-A0A7J2TMT6-F1
#
_cell.length_a   1.000
_cell.length_b   1.000
_cell.length_c   1.000
_cell.angle_alpha   90.00
_cell.angle_beta   90.00
_cell.angle_gamma   90.00
#
_symmetry.space_group_name_H-M   'P 1'
#
loop_
_entity.id
_entity.type
_entity.pdbx_description
1 polymer ?
#
loop_
_entity_poly.entity_id
_entity_poly.type
_entity_poly.pdbx_seq_one_letter_code
_entity_poly.pdbx_strand_id
1 'polypeptide(L)'
;MSNVKHAQYRGGLMLGIFSRFRKGKEKEKKANVQPVQQKSELEKLCGDDKETYEALLNTMFLDQRKTGTTMKEAAENAKKFEKAKDFVRAKVWYEIAGGLAIYEGDVKRVVEFFSSAEKLSPNARYTILKNPEKAIAKAQEYYKKHLVQATESS
;
A
#
# COMPACT_ATOMS: atom_id res chain seq x y z
N MET A 1 -44.16 7.31 -61.22
CA MET A 1 -44.70 7.94 -60.00
C MET A 1 -43.61 7.91 -58.94
N SER A 2 -43.00 9.06 -58.69
CA SER A 2 -41.93 9.27 -57.71
C SER A 2 -42.44 9.17 -56.28
N ASN A 3 -41.62 8.63 -55.37
CA ASN A 3 -41.31 9.35 -54.14
C ASN A 3 -39.97 8.89 -53.57
N VAL A 4 -38.99 9.78 -53.75
CA VAL A 4 -37.67 9.78 -53.14
C VAL A 4 -37.82 10.32 -51.71
N LYS A 5 -37.16 9.70 -50.74
CA LYS A 5 -36.82 10.38 -49.47
C LYS A 5 -35.32 10.24 -49.22
N HIS A 6 -34.60 11.25 -49.72
CA HIS A 6 -33.32 11.69 -49.18
C HIS A 6 -33.51 12.16 -47.74
N ALA A 7 -32.63 11.73 -46.83
CA ALA A 7 -32.35 12.45 -45.59
C ALA A 7 -30.85 12.73 -45.54
N GLN A 8 -30.50 13.88 -46.10
CA GLN A 8 -29.19 14.49 -46.08
C GLN A 8 -29.13 15.42 -44.88
N TYR A 9 -28.42 15.06 -43.82
CA TYR A 9 -28.13 15.99 -42.73
C TYR A 9 -26.91 16.85 -43.08
N ARG A 10 -27.20 18.10 -43.44
CA ARG A 10 -26.28 19.24 -43.48
C ARG A 10 -26.12 19.78 -42.06
N GLY A 11 -24.89 20.06 -41.65
CA GLY A 11 -24.60 20.75 -40.39
C GLY A 11 -23.12 21.10 -40.30
N GLY A 12 -22.70 22.08 -41.12
CA GLY A 12 -21.38 22.67 -41.04
C GLY A 12 -21.25 23.72 -39.93
N LEU A 13 -20.00 23.91 -39.51
CA LEU A 13 -19.35 25.17 -39.17
C LEU A 13 -20.02 26.10 -38.13
N MET A 14 -19.40 26.22 -36.96
CA MET A 14 -19.20 27.52 -36.32
C MET A 14 -17.89 27.52 -35.52
N LEU A 15 -16.84 28.03 -36.17
CA LEU A 15 -15.63 28.53 -35.54
C LEU A 15 -15.89 29.98 -35.10
N GLY A 16 -15.50 30.31 -33.87
CA GLY A 16 -15.06 31.66 -33.52
C GLY A 16 -16.10 32.56 -32.86
N ILE A 17 -15.91 32.82 -31.57
CA ILE A 17 -15.73 34.14 -30.94
C ILE A 17 -15.50 33.83 -29.45
N PHE A 18 -14.26 33.95 -28.97
CA PHE A 18 -13.91 34.48 -27.64
C PHE A 18 -12.39 34.52 -27.51
N SER A 19 -11.75 35.31 -28.38
CA SER A 19 -10.37 35.76 -28.21
C SER A 19 -10.39 37.28 -28.08
N ARG A 20 -10.44 37.78 -26.84
CA ARG A 20 -9.87 39.06 -26.41
C ARG A 20 -10.15 39.29 -24.92
N PHE A 21 -9.17 39.00 -24.07
CA PHE A 21 -8.68 39.99 -23.11
C PHE A 21 -7.23 39.63 -22.73
N ARG A 22 -6.31 40.55 -23.03
CA ARG A 22 -4.86 40.38 -22.87
C ARG A 22 -4.39 41.35 -21.78
N LYS A 23 -3.65 40.81 -20.80
CA LYS A 23 -2.66 41.44 -19.89
C LYS A 23 -3.15 42.35 -18.76
N GLY A 24 -2.95 41.86 -17.54
CA GLY A 24 -2.50 42.61 -16.36
C GLY A 24 -1.36 41.82 -15.71
N LYS A 25 -0.23 42.46 -15.45
CA LYS A 25 0.96 41.87 -14.82
C LYS A 25 0.71 41.69 -13.33
N GLU A 26 1.04 40.54 -12.77
CA GLU A 26 1.61 40.47 -11.42
C GLU A 26 2.59 39.31 -11.36
N LYS A 27 3.86 39.67 -11.14
CA LYS A 27 4.92 38.73 -10.81
C LYS A 27 4.73 38.36 -9.34
N GLU A 28 3.83 37.44 -9.05
CA GLU A 28 3.95 36.69 -7.81
C GLU A 28 5.14 35.76 -7.96
N LYS A 29 6.20 36.09 -7.23
CA LYS A 29 7.25 35.12 -6.91
C LYS A 29 6.54 33.97 -6.19
N LYS A 30 6.13 32.95 -6.93
CA LYS A 30 5.90 31.62 -6.37
C LYS A 30 7.22 31.24 -5.73
N ALA A 31 7.31 31.43 -4.42
CA ALA A 31 8.30 30.77 -3.62
C ALA A 31 8.16 29.29 -4.00
N ASN A 32 9.17 28.77 -4.68
CA ASN A 32 9.34 27.35 -4.90
C ASN A 32 9.66 26.75 -3.54
N VAL A 33 8.65 26.68 -2.67
CA VAL A 33 8.67 25.80 -1.52
C VAL A 33 8.46 24.45 -2.16
N GLN A 34 9.57 23.81 -2.55
CA GLN A 34 9.56 22.37 -2.69
C GLN A 34 8.92 21.87 -1.39
N PRO A 35 7.79 21.12 -1.45
CA PRO A 35 7.28 20.51 -0.25
C PRO A 35 8.43 19.66 0.27
N VAL A 36 9.02 20.07 1.39
CA VAL A 36 9.95 19.23 2.12
C VAL A 36 9.12 18.01 2.48
N GLN A 37 9.24 16.95 1.69
CA GLN A 37 8.57 15.69 1.95
C GLN A 37 9.07 15.25 3.31
N GLN A 38 8.28 15.53 4.34
CA GLN A 38 8.62 15.15 5.68
C GLN A 38 8.62 13.63 5.69
N LYS A 39 9.82 13.05 5.79
CA LYS A 39 9.99 11.60 5.89
C LYS A 39 9.09 11.06 7.01
N SER A 40 8.38 9.98 6.72
CA SER A 40 7.59 9.27 7.72
C SER A 40 8.48 8.79 8.87
N GLU A 41 7.93 8.51 10.05
CA GLU A 41 8.74 7.99 11.16
C GLU A 41 9.39 6.64 10.83
N LEU A 42 8.69 5.77 10.10
CA LEU A 42 9.25 4.51 9.60
C LEU A 42 10.42 4.75 8.64
N GLU A 43 10.29 5.71 7.72
CA GLU A 43 11.36 6.07 6.78
C GLU A 43 12.58 6.66 7.51
N LYS A 44 12.35 7.49 8.54
CA LYS A 44 13.44 7.99 9.40
C LYS A 44 14.13 6.86 10.16
N LEU A 45 13.37 5.88 10.65
CA LEU A 45 13.89 4.74 11.40
C LEU A 45 14.78 3.82 10.54
N CYS A 46 14.40 3.65 9.28
CA CYS A 46 15.18 2.87 8.31
C CYS A 46 16.37 3.65 7.73
N GLY A 47 16.34 4.98 7.74
CA GLY A 47 17.44 5.81 7.24
C GLY A 47 17.67 5.61 5.74
N ASP A 48 18.89 5.19 5.36
CA ASP A 48 19.25 4.91 3.96
C ASP A 48 18.98 3.46 3.55
N ASP A 49 18.49 2.63 4.47
CA ASP A 49 18.16 1.22 4.23
C ASP A 49 16.81 1.06 3.52
N LYS A 50 16.82 1.38 2.22
CA LYS A 50 15.63 1.35 1.36
C LYS A 50 14.98 -0.03 1.29
N GLU A 51 15.78 -1.10 1.31
CA GLU A 51 15.25 -2.47 1.24
C GLU A 51 14.42 -2.82 2.48
N THR A 52 14.95 -2.52 3.67
CA THR A 52 14.19 -2.72 4.92
C THR A 52 12.97 -1.80 4.99
N TYR A 53 13.10 -0.55 4.54
CA TYR A 53 11.97 0.36 4.46
C TYR A 53 10.85 -0.19 3.57
N GLU A 54 11.18 -0.63 2.35
CA GLU A 54 10.22 -1.21 1.40
C GLU A 54 9.61 -2.51 1.94
N ALA A 55 10.41 -3.36 2.59
CA ALA A 55 9.92 -4.57 3.24
C ALA A 55 8.85 -4.23 4.26
N LEU A 56 9.14 -3.31 5.18
CA LEU A 56 8.24 -2.94 6.26
C LEU A 56 7.01 -2.17 5.77
N LEU A 57 7.19 -1.20 4.86
CA LEU A 57 6.11 -0.41 4.27
C LEU A 57 4.99 -1.29 3.70
N ASN A 58 5.35 -2.43 3.10
CA ASN A 58 4.40 -3.32 2.43
C ASN A 58 3.84 -4.45 3.32
N THR A 59 4.43 -4.70 4.49
CA THR A 59 4.13 -5.93 5.25
C THR A 59 3.79 -5.71 6.72
N MET A 60 4.25 -4.62 7.33
CA MET A 60 4.04 -4.39 8.76
C MET A 60 2.67 -3.74 9.05
N PHE A 61 2.07 -4.09 10.18
CA PHE A 61 0.95 -3.35 10.72
C PHE A 61 1.45 -2.28 11.69
N LEU A 62 1.19 -1.00 11.39
CA LEU A 62 1.59 0.11 12.27
C LEU A 62 0.94 0.02 13.66
N ASP A 63 -0.28 -0.52 13.73
CA ASP A 63 -0.95 -0.84 14.99
C ASP A 63 -1.73 -2.16 14.84
N GLN A 64 -1.18 -3.23 15.40
CA GLN A 64 -1.82 -4.54 15.33
C GLN A 64 -3.20 -4.61 16.01
N ARG A 65 -3.52 -3.71 16.96
CA ARG A 65 -4.80 -3.77 17.70
C ARG A 65 -6.00 -3.51 16.79
N LYS A 66 -5.75 -2.95 15.60
CA LYS A 66 -6.76 -2.63 14.59
C LYS A 66 -7.07 -3.79 13.64
N THR A 67 -6.33 -4.90 13.71
CA THR A 67 -6.54 -6.06 12.81
C THR A 67 -7.74 -6.92 13.22
N GLY A 68 -8.16 -6.88 14.49
CA GLY A 68 -9.34 -7.58 14.99
C GLY A 68 -9.26 -9.11 14.97
N THR A 69 -8.06 -9.69 14.82
CA THR A 69 -7.80 -11.13 14.74
C THR A 69 -6.44 -11.46 15.33
N THR A 70 -6.25 -12.71 15.78
CA THR A 70 -4.95 -13.23 16.19
C THR A 70 -4.16 -13.84 15.03
N MET A 71 -2.85 -14.00 15.18
CA MET A 71 -2.00 -14.69 14.20
C MET A 71 -2.48 -16.13 13.93
N LYS A 72 -2.90 -16.82 14.99
CA LYS A 72 -3.42 -18.19 14.91
C LYS A 72 -4.70 -18.26 14.08
N GLU A 73 -5.68 -17.41 14.36
CA GLU A 73 -6.94 -17.36 13.61
C GLU A 73 -6.70 -16.98 12.14
N ALA A 74 -5.79 -16.03 11.89
CA ALA A 74 -5.41 -15.65 10.53
C ALA A 74 -4.80 -16.84 9.75
N ALA A 75 -3.89 -17.58 10.38
CA ALA A 75 -3.28 -18.77 9.77
C ALA A 75 -4.30 -19.92 9.55
N GLU A 76 -5.24 -20.11 10.47
CA GLU A 76 -6.33 -21.09 10.31
C GLU A 76 -7.26 -20.72 9.15
N ASN A 77 -7.64 -19.44 9.04
CA ASN A 77 -8.43 -18.93 7.92
C ASN A 77 -7.68 -19.10 6.59
N ALA A 78 -6.39 -18.78 6.53
CA ALA A 78 -5.56 -18.97 5.34
C ALA A 78 -5.64 -20.41 4.83
N LYS A 79 -5.38 -21.39 5.72
CA LYS A 79 -5.46 -22.81 5.41
C LYS A 79 -6.85 -23.27 5.01
N LYS A 80 -7.90 -22.71 5.62
CA LYS A 80 -9.30 -23.00 5.26
C LYS A 80 -9.60 -22.57 3.82
N PHE A 81 -9.23 -21.35 3.43
CA PHE A 81 -9.45 -20.85 2.08
C PHE A 81 -8.56 -21.58 1.06
N GLU A 82 -7.32 -21.93 1.44
CA GLU A 82 -6.43 -22.70 0.58
C GLU A 82 -7.01 -24.08 0.25
N LYS A 83 -7.53 -24.80 1.27
CA LYS A 83 -8.24 -26.07 1.08
C LYS A 83 -9.50 -25.93 0.22
N ALA A 84 -10.19 -24.79 0.32
CA ALA A 84 -11.34 -24.47 -0.51
C ALA A 84 -10.96 -23.99 -1.93
N LYS A 85 -9.67 -23.94 -2.26
CA LYS A 85 -9.11 -23.42 -3.53
C LYS A 85 -9.45 -21.94 -3.80
N ASP A 86 -9.82 -21.19 -2.77
CA ASP A 86 -9.95 -19.73 -2.82
C ASP A 86 -8.58 -19.11 -2.52
N PHE A 87 -7.69 -19.18 -3.51
CA PHE A 87 -6.30 -18.76 -3.35
C PHE A 87 -6.14 -17.26 -3.12
N VAL A 88 -7.09 -16.44 -3.62
CA VAL A 88 -7.09 -15.00 -3.40
C VAL A 88 -7.28 -14.71 -1.91
N ARG A 89 -8.30 -15.30 -1.27
CA ARG A 89 -8.51 -15.11 0.16
C ARG A 89 -7.43 -15.79 1.00
N ALA A 90 -6.97 -16.97 0.60
CA ALA A 90 -5.89 -17.65 1.30
C ALA A 90 -4.61 -16.80 1.36
N LYS A 91 -4.22 -16.18 0.24
CA LYS A 91 -3.08 -15.25 0.17
C LYS A 91 -3.26 -14.09 1.15
N VAL A 92 -4.41 -13.42 1.12
CA VAL A 92 -4.68 -12.28 2.02
C VAL A 92 -4.58 -12.69 3.49
N TRP A 93 -5.11 -13.85 3.85
CA TRP A 93 -5.01 -14.35 5.21
C TRP A 93 -3.59 -14.75 5.62
N TYR A 94 -2.78 -15.29 4.70
CA TYR A 94 -1.35 -15.48 4.95
C TYR A 94 -0.62 -14.13 5.12
N GLU A 95 -0.92 -13.11 4.33
CA GLU A 95 -0.36 -11.76 4.51
C GLU A 95 -0.73 -11.17 5.88
N ILE A 96 -1.97 -11.36 6.34
CA ILE A 96 -2.41 -10.93 7.67
C ILE A 96 -1.65 -11.69 8.77
N ALA A 97 -1.53 -13.01 8.66
CA ALA A 97 -0.77 -13.81 9.62
C ALA A 97 0.72 -13.40 9.63
N GLY A 98 1.30 -13.10 8.46
CA GLY A 98 2.66 -12.60 8.30
C GLY A 98 2.87 -11.24 8.97
N GLY A 99 1.97 -10.28 8.75
CA GLY A 99 2.03 -8.96 9.39
C GLY A 99 1.93 -9.04 10.93
N LEU A 100 1.11 -9.95 11.46
CA LEU A 100 1.03 -10.20 12.90
C LEU A 100 2.30 -10.88 13.44
N ALA A 101 2.89 -11.81 12.68
CA ALA A 101 4.17 -12.41 13.05
C ALA A 101 5.32 -11.38 13.12
N ILE A 102 5.32 -10.34 12.28
CA ILE A 102 6.27 -9.21 12.38
C ILE A 102 6.11 -8.51 13.73
N TYR A 103 4.87 -8.28 14.17
CA TYR A 103 4.60 -7.68 15.49
C TYR A 103 5.08 -8.57 16.64
N GLU A 104 4.82 -9.87 16.57
CA GLU A 104 5.26 -10.81 17.60
C GLU A 104 6.79 -11.05 17.58
N GLY A 105 7.49 -10.59 16.54
CA GLY A 105 8.92 -10.79 16.36
C GLY A 105 9.29 -12.21 15.91
N ASP A 106 8.34 -12.98 15.40
CA ASP A 106 8.52 -14.38 15.00
C ASP A 106 9.00 -14.48 13.55
N VAL A 107 10.33 -14.44 13.37
CA VAL A 107 11.00 -14.56 12.07
C VAL A 107 10.57 -15.81 11.30
N LYS A 108 10.47 -16.95 12.00
CA LYS A 108 10.14 -18.23 11.38
C LYS A 108 8.73 -18.19 10.77
N ARG A 109 7.78 -17.62 11.50
CA ARG A 109 6.39 -17.45 11.02
C ARG A 109 6.28 -16.43 9.90
N VAL A 110 7.03 -15.33 9.95
CA VAL A 110 7.08 -14.36 8.84
C VAL A 110 7.52 -15.05 7.55
N VAL A 111 8.60 -15.83 7.60
CA VAL A 111 9.07 -16.59 6.43
C VAL A 111 8.03 -17.60 5.98
N GLU A 112 7.43 -18.37 6.89
CA GLU A 112 6.39 -19.36 6.58
C GLU A 112 5.21 -18.71 5.83
N PHE A 113 4.65 -17.64 6.37
CA PHE A 113 3.42 -17.05 5.87
C PHE A 113 3.63 -16.27 4.57
N PHE A 114 4.66 -15.42 4.47
CA PHE A 114 4.92 -14.71 3.22
C PHE A 114 5.36 -15.65 2.10
N SER A 115 6.14 -16.70 2.38
CA SER A 115 6.46 -17.73 1.37
C SER A 115 5.22 -18.48 0.91
N SER A 116 4.29 -18.76 1.82
CA SER A 116 2.99 -19.38 1.46
C SER A 116 2.17 -18.45 0.58
N ALA A 117 2.14 -17.16 0.89
CA ALA A 117 1.47 -16.15 0.08
C ALA A 117 2.09 -16.00 -1.33
N GLU A 118 3.42 -16.11 -1.50
CA GLU A 118 4.06 -16.10 -2.83
C GLU A 118 3.70 -17.33 -3.67
N LYS A 119 3.63 -18.51 -3.04
CA LYS A 119 3.27 -19.75 -3.74
C LYS A 119 1.86 -19.70 -4.34
N LEU A 120 0.96 -18.96 -3.70
CA LEU A 120 -0.42 -18.82 -4.15
C LEU A 120 -0.61 -17.79 -5.29
N SER A 121 0.37 -16.93 -5.53
CA SER A 121 0.30 -15.88 -6.55
C SER A 121 1.65 -15.70 -7.23
N PRO A 122 1.83 -16.16 -8.48
CA PRO A 122 3.12 -16.12 -9.19
C PRO A 122 3.77 -14.73 -9.27
N ASN A 123 2.94 -13.69 -9.26
CA ASN A 123 3.37 -12.28 -9.34
C ASN A 123 3.59 -11.63 -7.97
N ALA A 124 3.26 -12.30 -6.87
CA ALA A 124 3.53 -11.79 -5.53
C ALA A 124 5.01 -11.97 -5.20
N ARG A 125 5.64 -10.89 -4.75
CA ARG A 125 7.01 -10.87 -4.24
C ARG A 125 7.05 -10.02 -2.98
N TYR A 126 7.56 -10.56 -1.89
CA TYR A 126 7.69 -9.82 -0.63
C TYR A 126 9.15 -9.57 -0.30
N THR A 127 9.55 -8.30 -0.32
CA THR A 127 10.93 -7.87 -0.02
C THR A 127 11.39 -8.32 1.36
N ILE A 128 10.47 -8.49 2.33
CA ILE A 128 10.77 -8.97 3.68
C ILE A 128 11.46 -10.34 3.69
N LEU A 129 11.23 -11.20 2.68
CA LEU A 129 11.85 -12.52 2.59
C LEU A 129 13.35 -12.46 2.26
N LYS A 130 13.88 -11.33 1.81
CA LYS A 130 15.32 -11.17 1.54
C LYS A 130 16.16 -11.10 2.81
N ASN A 131 15.65 -10.42 3.84
CA ASN A 131 16.32 -10.26 5.13
C ASN A 131 15.28 -10.06 6.25
N PRO A 132 14.54 -11.12 6.61
CA PRO A 132 13.43 -11.02 7.55
C PRO A 132 13.92 -10.62 8.95
N GLU A 133 15.08 -11.09 9.40
CA GLU A 133 15.65 -10.75 10.70
C GLU A 133 15.88 -9.24 10.84
N LYS A 134 16.51 -8.61 9.84
CA LYS A 134 16.80 -7.17 9.86
C LYS A 134 15.52 -6.34 9.82
N ALA A 135 14.58 -6.73 8.96
CA ALA A 135 13.30 -6.04 8.86
C ALA A 135 12.52 -6.13 10.18
N ILE A 136 12.41 -7.31 10.76
CA ILE A 136 11.69 -7.51 12.02
C ILE A 136 12.37 -6.76 13.17
N ALA A 137 13.71 -6.76 13.25
CA ALA A 137 14.43 -5.98 14.26
C ALA A 137 14.05 -4.48 14.20
N LYS A 138 13.97 -3.92 12.98
CA LYS A 138 13.52 -2.53 12.78
C LYS A 138 12.05 -2.32 13.10
N ALA A 139 11.17 -3.27 12.77
CA ALA A 139 9.77 -3.20 13.18
C ALA A 139 9.63 -3.19 14.71
N GLN A 140 10.42 -3.99 15.43
CA GLN A 140 10.42 -4.04 16.89
C GLN A 140 10.89 -2.72 17.52
N GLU A 141 11.88 -2.03 16.93
CA GLU A 141 12.25 -0.67 17.34
C GLU A 141 11.07 0.30 17.20
N TYR A 142 10.33 0.22 16.09
CA TYR A 142 9.14 1.03 15.86
C TYR A 142 8.06 0.76 16.92
N TYR A 143 7.71 -0.51 17.17
CA TYR A 143 6.66 -0.86 18.13
C TYR A 143 7.00 -0.46 19.55
N LYS A 144 8.27 -0.60 19.98
CA LYS A 144 8.72 -0.12 21.30
C LYS A 144 8.54 1.37 21.46
N LYS A 145 8.80 2.15 20.41
CA LYS A 145 8.64 3.61 20.45
C LYS A 145 7.16 4.03 20.47
N HIS A 146 6.28 3.34 19.74
CA HIS A 146 4.93 3.83 19.45
C HIS A 146 3.79 3.09 20.16
N LEU A 147 3.99 1.83 20.57
CA LEU A 147 2.94 1.01 21.16
C LEU A 147 3.14 0.78 22.67
N VAL A 148 4.37 0.83 23.17
CA VAL A 148 4.67 0.75 24.62
C VAL A 148 4.39 2.07 25.35
N GLN A 149 4.61 3.22 24.70
CA GLN A 149 4.32 4.53 25.32
C GLN A 149 2.81 4.82 25.45
N ALA A 150 1.97 4.18 24.63
CA ALA A 150 0.52 4.34 24.68
C ALA A 150 -0.11 3.68 25.91
N THR A 151 0.55 2.69 26.53
CA THR A 151 0.05 1.99 27.72
C THR A 151 0.38 2.66 29.04
N GLU A 152 1.36 3.57 29.08
CA GLU A 152 1.72 4.34 30.29
C GLU A 152 0.93 5.65 30.43
N SER A 153 0.09 5.97 29.45
CA SER A 153 -0.72 7.19 29.39
C SER A 153 -2.22 6.95 29.66
N SER A 154 -2.61 5.76 30.16
CA SER A 154 -4.00 5.37 30.43
C SER A 154 -4.21 4.96 31.89
#